data_AF-A0A7K2LY33-F1
#
_entry.id   AF-A0A7K2LY33-F1
#
_cell.length_a   1.000
_cell.length_b   1.000
_cell.length_c   1.000
_cell.angle_alpha   90.00
_cell.angle_beta   90.00
_cell.angle_gamma   90.00
#
_symmetry.space_group_name_H-M   'P 1'
#
loop_
_entity.id
_entity.type
_entity.pdbx_description
1 polymer ?
#
loop_
_entity_poly.entity_id
_entity_poly.type
_entity_poly.pdbx_seq_one_letter_code
_entity_poly.pdbx_strand_id
1 'polypeptide(L)'
;AATVDQASCGPSTREAASAAFAAWRRPVAGALTDMGVPAERAEPLATLMISSLEGAILMARAEGGVRPLATVARELAPLLDAAVP
;
A
#
# COMPACT_ATOMS: atom_id res chain seq x y z
N ALA A 1 20.93 17.47 -11.07
CA ALA A 1 19.47 17.33 -10.96
C ALA A 1 19.09 17.48 -9.49
N ALA A 2 18.33 18.54 -9.19
CA ALA A 2 17.73 18.96 -7.93
C ALA A 2 18.32 18.40 -6.61
N THR A 3 19.19 19.17 -5.98
CA THR A 3 19.34 19.18 -4.51
C THR A 3 18.02 19.68 -3.93
N VAL A 4 17.24 18.79 -3.30
CA VAL A 4 15.99 19.16 -2.64
C VAL A 4 16.34 20.03 -1.44
N ASP A 5 15.97 21.30 -1.57
CA ASP A 5 15.99 22.33 -0.54
C ASP A 5 15.22 21.84 0.69
N GLN A 6 15.92 21.65 1.81
CA GLN A 6 15.33 21.42 3.12
C GLN A 6 14.87 22.77 3.67
N ALA A 7 13.74 23.29 3.15
CA ALA A 7 13.07 24.46 3.71
C ALA A 7 11.94 24.01 4.65
N SER A 8 12.20 24.23 5.93
CA SER A 8 11.34 24.04 7.10
C SER A 8 10.03 24.84 7.06
N CYS A 9 8.88 24.19 7.28
CA CYS A 9 7.93 24.41 8.41
C CYS A 9 6.63 23.61 8.21
N GLY A 10 6.38 22.63 9.09
CA GLY A 10 5.22 21.72 9.11
C GLY A 10 5.57 20.51 10.00
N PRO A 11 4.61 19.68 10.48
CA PRO A 11 4.92 18.44 11.20
C PRO A 11 6.03 17.69 10.45
N SER A 12 7.01 17.12 11.17
CA SER A 12 8.26 16.64 10.57
C SER A 12 7.98 15.84 9.30
N THR A 13 8.83 15.92 8.26
CA THR A 13 8.58 15.20 6.99
C THR A 13 8.22 13.72 7.19
N ARG A 14 8.74 13.12 8.27
CA ARG A 14 8.36 11.80 8.78
C ARG A 14 6.92 11.71 9.25
N GLU A 15 6.45 12.64 10.08
CA GLU A 15 5.03 12.72 10.51
C GLU A 15 4.10 12.92 9.32
N ALA A 16 4.45 13.81 8.39
CA ALA A 16 3.67 14.02 7.18
C ALA A 16 3.58 12.74 6.32
N ALA A 17 4.70 12.05 6.12
CA ALA A 17 4.72 10.76 5.40
C ALA A 17 3.91 9.68 6.14
N SER A 18 4.07 9.58 7.46
CA SER A 18 3.32 8.63 8.30
C SER A 18 1.81 8.89 8.21
N ALA A 19 1.39 10.16 8.25
CA ALA A 19 -0.01 10.55 8.10
C ALA A 19 -0.55 10.20 6.71
N ALA A 20 0.23 10.42 5.65
CA ALA A 20 -0.15 10.06 4.28
C ALA A 20 -0.35 8.55 4.13
N PHE A 21 0.60 7.74 4.59
CA PHE A 21 0.45 6.28 4.56
C PHE A 21 -0.72 5.78 5.40
N ALA A 22 -0.96 6.38 6.57
CA ALA A 22 -2.13 6.06 7.38
C ALA A 22 -3.45 6.43 6.66
N ALA A 23 -3.48 7.57 5.95
CA ALA A 23 -4.64 8.00 5.19
C ALA A 23 -4.97 7.05 4.02
N TRP A 24 -3.97 6.39 3.43
CA TRP A 24 -4.19 5.38 2.39
C TRP A 24 -4.51 4.00 2.96
N ARG A 25 -3.87 3.61 4.06
CA ARG A 25 -4.07 2.29 4.67
C ARG A 25 -5.44 2.12 5.28
N ARG A 26 -5.97 3.14 5.97
CA ARG A 26 -7.26 3.06 6.67
C ARG A 26 -8.43 2.71 5.73
N PRO A 27 -8.63 3.34 4.56
CA PRO A 27 -9.67 2.94 3.63
C PRO A 27 -9.53 1.49 3.14
N VAL A 28 -8.30 1.03 2.88
CA VAL A 28 -8.05 -0.35 2.43
C VAL A 28 -8.35 -1.35 3.55
N ALA A 29 -7.94 -1.05 4.78
CA ALA A 29 -8.28 -1.87 5.94
C ALA A 29 -9.79 -1.92 6.18
N GLY A 30 -10.49 -0.77 6.05
CA GLY A 30 -11.95 -0.71 6.12
C GLY A 30 -12.62 -1.59 5.08
N ALA A 31 -12.19 -1.48 3.81
CA ALA A 31 -12.71 -2.32 2.73
C ALA A 31 -12.46 -3.82 2.98
N LEU A 32 -11.28 -4.20 3.51
CA LEU A 32 -11.00 -5.59 3.88
C LEU A 32 -11.96 -6.09 4.98
N THR A 33 -12.23 -5.26 5.98
CA THR A 33 -13.22 -5.59 7.02
C THR A 33 -14.64 -5.69 6.47
N ASP A 34 -15.03 -4.82 5.55
CA ASP A 34 -16.33 -4.90 4.86
C ASP A 34 -16.47 -6.19 4.01
N MET A 35 -15.34 -6.73 3.54
CA MET A 35 -15.26 -8.02 2.84
C MET A 35 -15.18 -9.24 3.78
N GLY A 36 -15.26 -9.04 5.10
CA GLY A 36 -15.30 -10.12 6.09
C GLY A 36 -13.94 -10.50 6.68
N VAL A 37 -12.86 -9.77 6.36
CA VAL A 37 -11.56 -9.99 6.99
C VAL A 37 -11.59 -9.47 8.45
N PRO A 38 -11.13 -10.25 9.44
CA PRO A 38 -11.06 -9.81 10.83
C PRO A 38 -10.24 -8.52 10.98
N ALA A 39 -10.69 -7.60 11.84
CA ALA A 39 -10.07 -6.27 11.98
C ALA A 39 -8.58 -6.34 12.36
N GLU A 40 -8.19 -7.34 13.16
CA GLU A 40 -6.79 -7.60 13.54
C GLU A 40 -5.91 -8.03 12.36
N ARG A 41 -6.52 -8.58 11.31
CA ARG A 41 -5.85 -8.98 10.07
C ARG A 41 -5.91 -7.90 8.99
N ALA A 42 -6.94 -7.06 9.00
CA ALA A 42 -7.20 -6.05 7.96
C ALA A 42 -6.09 -4.99 7.86
N GLU A 43 -5.61 -4.43 8.98
CA GLU A 43 -4.54 -3.42 8.99
C GLU A 43 -3.18 -3.96 8.49
N PRO A 44 -2.69 -5.13 8.95
CA PRO A 44 -1.51 -5.77 8.37
C PRO A 44 -1.65 -6.09 6.87
N LEU A 45 -2.81 -6.58 6.44
CA LEU A 45 -3.06 -6.91 5.04
C LEU A 45 -3.13 -5.67 4.15
N ALA A 46 -3.73 -4.58 4.62
CA ALA A 46 -3.71 -3.31 3.92
C ALA A 46 -2.28 -2.78 3.71
N THR A 47 -1.42 -2.92 4.73
CA THR A 47 0.01 -2.57 4.61
C THR A 47 0.71 -3.42 3.55
N LEU A 48 0.46 -4.74 3.55
CA LEU A 48 1.02 -5.66 2.57
C LEU A 48 0.58 -5.29 1.15
N MET A 49 -0.72 -5.08 0.94
CA MET A 49 -1.27 -4.70 -0.37
C MET A 49 -0.62 -3.43 -0.92
N ILE A 50 -0.57 -2.36 -0.12
CA ILE A 50 0.02 -1.08 -0.54
C ILE A 50 1.51 -1.26 -0.90
N SER A 51 2.28 -1.91 -0.01
CA SER A 51 3.71 -2.14 -0.23
C SER A 51 3.99 -2.96 -1.50
N SER A 52 3.19 -4.02 -1.73
CA SER A 52 3.31 -4.86 -2.93
C SER A 52 2.95 -4.10 -4.21
N LEU A 53 1.89 -3.29 -4.17
CA LEU A 53 1.46 -2.46 -5.30
C LEU A 53 2.51 -1.39 -5.63
N GLU A 54 3.07 -0.70 -4.65
CA GLU A 54 4.12 0.31 -4.87
C GLU A 54 5.36 -0.31 -5.55
N GLY A 55 5.80 -1.48 -5.08
CA GLY A 55 6.89 -2.22 -5.72
C GLY A 55 6.55 -2.65 -7.16
N ALA A 56 5.32 -3.11 -7.39
CA ALA A 56 4.86 -3.47 -8.74
C ALA A 56 4.73 -2.27 -9.68
N ILE A 57 4.29 -1.10 -9.19
CA ILE A 57 4.25 0.14 -9.98
C ILE A 57 5.68 0.55 -10.36
N LEU A 58 6.63 0.45 -9.44
CA LEU A 58 8.03 0.76 -9.71
C LEU A 58 8.61 -0.17 -10.78
N MET A 59 8.41 -1.48 -10.65
CA MET A 59 8.86 -2.47 -11.64
C MET A 59 8.17 -2.26 -13.00
N ALA A 60 6.86 -2.01 -13.01
CA ALA A 60 6.11 -1.77 -14.24
C ALA A 60 6.62 -0.56 -15.02
N ARG A 61 7.01 0.51 -14.31
CA ARG A 61 7.65 1.70 -14.91
C ARG A 61 9.04 1.40 -15.45
N ALA A 62 9.84 0.63 -14.72
CA ALA A 62 11.19 0.25 -15.13
C ALA A 62 11.19 -0.68 -16.36
N GLU A 63 10.24 -1.61 -16.43
CA GLU A 63 10.12 -2.60 -17.50
C GLU A 63 9.26 -2.13 -18.69
N GLY A 64 8.53 -1.02 -18.55
CA GLY A 64 7.63 -0.52 -19.59
C GLY A 64 6.39 -1.39 -19.83
N GLY A 65 5.81 -1.98 -18.77
CA GLY A 65 4.63 -2.85 -18.91
C GLY A 65 3.94 -3.20 -17.59
N VAL A 66 2.67 -3.59 -17.66
CA VAL A 66 1.81 -3.81 -16.48
C VAL A 66 1.90 -5.21 -15.87
N ARG A 67 2.76 -6.09 -16.40
CA ARG A 67 2.89 -7.49 -15.92
C ARG A 67 3.15 -7.58 -14.40
N PRO A 68 4.02 -6.76 -13.78
CA PRO A 68 4.25 -6.84 -12.33
C PRO A 68 2.98 -6.57 -11.51
N LEU A 69 2.10 -5.67 -11.97
CA LEU A 69 0.82 -5.40 -11.31
C LEU A 69 -0.11 -6.60 -11.40
N ALA A 70 -0.21 -7.24 -12.57
CA ALA A 70 -1.01 -8.44 -12.77
C ALA A 70 -0.52 -9.61 -11.90
N THR A 71 0.81 -9.78 -11.78
CA THR A 71 1.41 -10.77 -10.89
C THR A 71 1.02 -10.51 -9.44
N VAL A 72 1.22 -9.29 -8.92
CA VAL A 72 0.87 -8.95 -7.54
C VAL A 72 -0.62 -9.17 -7.27
N ALA A 73 -1.51 -8.76 -8.17
CA ALA A 73 -2.94 -8.99 -8.02
C ALA A 73 -3.28 -10.49 -7.95
N ARG A 74 -2.68 -11.31 -8.82
CA ARG A 74 -2.89 -12.77 -8.84
C ARG A 74 -2.42 -13.45 -7.57
N GLU A 75 -1.26 -13.07 -7.02
CA GLU A 75 -0.73 -13.70 -5.82
C GLU A 75 -1.39 -13.18 -4.53
N LEU A 76 -1.84 -11.92 -4.50
CA LEU A 76 -2.56 -11.36 -3.35
C LEU A 76 -3.97 -11.93 -3.21
N ALA A 77 -4.68 -12.17 -4.32
CA ALA A 77 -6.07 -12.66 -4.28
C ALA A 77 -6.27 -13.89 -3.38
N PRO A 78 -5.58 -15.03 -3.57
CA PRO A 78 -5.77 -16.20 -2.72
C PRO A 78 -5.36 -15.97 -1.26
N LEU A 79 -4.40 -15.06 -1.01
CA LEU A 79 -3.98 -14.70 0.35
C LEU A 79 -5.09 -13.93 1.08
N LEU A 80 -5.75 -13.01 0.38
CA LEU A 80 -6.87 -12.23 0.92
C LEU A 80 -8.12 -13.09 1.10
N ASP A 81 -8.42 -13.97 0.14
CA ASP A 81 -9.55 -14.91 0.24
C ASP A 81 -9.40 -15.83 1.46
N ALA A 82 -8.18 -16.34 1.70
CA ALA A 82 -7.88 -17.17 2.87
C ALA A 82 -7.91 -16.43 4.21
N ALA A 83 -8.03 -15.09 4.20
CA ALA A 83 -8.14 -14.28 5.41
C ALA A 83 -9.60 -14.04 5.85
N VAL A 84 -10.57 -14.45 5.03
CA VAL A 84 -12.00 -14.43 5.36
C VAL A 84 -12.36 -15.76 6.07
N PRO A 85 -13.02 -15.74 7.24
CA PRO A 85 -13.42 -16.94 7.97
C PRO A 85 -14.45 -17.84 7.26
#